data_AF-A0A959CEQ6-F1
#
_entry.id   AF-A0A959CEQ6-F1
#
_cell.length_a   1.000
_cell.length_b   1.000
_cell.length_c   1.000
_cell.angle_alpha   90.00
_cell.angle_beta   90.00
_cell.angle_gamma   90.00
#
_symmetry.space_group_name_H-M   'P 1'
#
loop_
_entity.id
_entity.type
_entity.pdbx_description
1 polymer ?
#
loop_
_entity_poly.entity_id
_entity_poly.type
_entity_poly.pdbx_seq_one_letter_code
_entity_poly.pdbx_strand_id
1 'polypeptide(L)'
;MDDIQAVPADHFFELHEVTDQTLGPGFSVRVGQQMKMDDYGVLGLSWKTCSKAGEIFERCERYFHLLSNTYVFKVEKVGEVSKVHLFRDAYRRGVGLSNEATFSATVVVLQAMTETDMAPIGVSFQHDAPSGLESHREAFKCPVLFGQAHNFIAYKTADLETRTAKADVSIHKFLLERVEEEKRGIEASAFKIAADVEGLIKDALPSGIPGIAQIGAHMGMSSRTLTRRLSDSGFTFRGLV
;
A
#
# COMPACT_ATOMS: atom_id res chain seq x y z
N MET A 1 -14.75 1.00 19.89
CA MET A 1 -13.67 1.47 19.01
C MET A 1 -13.33 0.30 18.14
N ASP A 2 -13.81 0.42 16.91
CA ASP A 2 -14.23 -0.69 16.07
C ASP A 2 -13.09 -1.61 15.66
N ASP A 3 -13.44 -2.88 15.55
CA ASP A 3 -12.61 -3.97 15.05
C ASP A 3 -12.01 -3.53 13.71
N ILE A 4 -10.68 -3.35 13.63
CA ILE A 4 -10.02 -3.02 12.37
C ILE A 4 -10.25 -4.20 11.43
N GLN A 5 -11.22 -4.05 10.52
CA GLN A 5 -11.65 -5.06 9.57
C GLN A 5 -10.59 -5.16 8.44
N ALA A 6 -9.43 -5.69 8.76
CA ALA A 6 -8.33 -5.87 7.81
C ALA A 6 -8.52 -7.18 7.01
N VAL A 7 -8.45 -7.07 5.69
CA VAL A 7 -8.47 -8.24 4.79
C VAL A 7 -7.05 -8.82 4.67
N PRO A 8 -6.85 -10.15 4.85
CA PRO A 8 -5.55 -10.78 4.61
C PRO A 8 -5.07 -10.53 3.17
N ALA A 9 -3.80 -10.15 3.02
CA ALA A 9 -3.20 -9.87 1.70
C ALA A 9 -3.38 -11.03 0.71
N ASP A 10 -3.24 -12.27 1.17
CA ASP A 10 -3.44 -13.46 0.35
C ASP A 10 -4.87 -13.57 -0.21
N HIS A 11 -5.89 -13.21 0.57
CA HIS A 11 -7.28 -13.20 0.09
C HIS A 11 -7.51 -12.06 -0.91
N PHE A 12 -6.88 -10.91 -0.70
CA PHE A 12 -6.94 -9.79 -1.63
C PHE A 12 -6.29 -10.13 -2.99
N PHE A 13 -5.13 -10.79 -2.97
CA PHE A 13 -4.48 -11.24 -4.20
C PHE A 13 -5.24 -12.38 -4.89
N GLU A 14 -5.83 -13.29 -4.12
CA GLU A 14 -6.73 -14.32 -4.66
C GLU A 14 -7.96 -13.72 -5.34
N LEU A 15 -8.57 -12.70 -4.72
CA LEU A 15 -9.68 -11.98 -5.33
C LEU A 15 -9.27 -11.36 -6.67
N HIS A 16 -8.07 -10.78 -6.78
CA HIS A 16 -7.56 -10.31 -8.08
C HIS A 16 -7.47 -11.43 -9.12
N GLU A 17 -6.99 -12.61 -8.74
CA GLU A 17 -6.85 -13.76 -9.65
C GLU A 17 -8.20 -14.27 -10.14
N VAL A 18 -9.15 -14.49 -9.22
CA VAL A 18 -10.52 -14.93 -9.55
C VAL A 18 -11.21 -13.90 -10.46
N THR A 19 -11.00 -12.62 -10.19
CA THR A 19 -11.64 -11.57 -10.97
C THR A 19 -11.03 -11.43 -12.36
N ASP A 20 -9.72 -11.58 -12.51
CA ASP A 20 -9.05 -11.59 -13.83
C ASP A 20 -9.52 -12.77 -14.69
N GLN A 21 -9.73 -13.94 -14.10
CA GLN A 21 -10.31 -15.10 -14.80
C GLN A 21 -11.75 -14.85 -15.26
N THR A 22 -12.52 -14.08 -14.50
CA THR A 22 -13.94 -13.84 -14.76
C THR A 22 -14.17 -12.67 -15.72
N LEU A 23 -13.42 -11.57 -15.55
CA LEU A 23 -13.60 -10.32 -16.29
C LEU A 23 -12.57 -10.11 -17.41
N GLY A 24 -11.60 -11.02 -17.52
CA GLY A 24 -10.62 -11.08 -18.60
C GLY A 24 -9.47 -10.07 -18.47
N PRO A 25 -8.50 -10.15 -19.41
CA PRO A 25 -7.26 -9.38 -19.37
C PRO A 25 -7.48 -7.88 -19.20
N GLY A 26 -6.58 -7.25 -18.44
CA GLY A 26 -6.61 -5.81 -18.18
C GLY A 26 -7.64 -5.35 -17.16
N PHE A 27 -8.38 -6.28 -16.51
CA PHE A 27 -9.32 -5.93 -15.43
C PHE A 27 -8.67 -5.10 -14.33
N SER A 28 -7.51 -5.54 -13.83
CA SER A 28 -6.66 -4.84 -12.85
C SER A 28 -6.42 -3.38 -13.24
N VAL A 29 -6.01 -3.15 -14.48
CA VAL A 29 -5.74 -1.82 -15.03
C VAL A 29 -7.02 -0.99 -15.08
N ARG A 30 -8.13 -1.55 -15.55
CA ARG A 30 -9.44 -0.86 -15.59
C ARG A 30 -9.92 -0.48 -14.19
N VAL A 31 -9.73 -1.33 -13.19
CA VAL A 31 -10.03 -1.00 -11.78
C VAL A 31 -9.17 0.16 -11.31
N GLY A 32 -7.87 0.12 -11.58
CA GLY A 32 -6.97 1.23 -11.23
C GLY A 32 -7.43 2.58 -11.82
N GLN A 33 -7.92 2.59 -13.06
CA GLN A 33 -8.44 3.81 -13.71
C GLN A 33 -9.73 4.35 -13.07
N GLN A 34 -10.45 3.55 -12.28
CA GLN A 34 -11.67 3.99 -11.57
C GLN A 34 -11.38 4.52 -10.16
N MET A 35 -10.15 4.35 -9.67
CA MET A 35 -9.77 4.76 -8.32
C MET A 35 -9.82 6.28 -8.17
N LYS A 36 -10.36 6.73 -7.05
CA LYS A 36 -10.41 8.13 -6.61
C LYS A 36 -9.60 8.29 -5.34
N MET A 37 -9.10 9.49 -5.08
CA MET A 37 -8.40 9.78 -3.82
C MET A 37 -9.25 9.43 -2.59
N ASP A 38 -10.57 9.60 -2.65
CA ASP A 38 -11.47 9.32 -1.53
C ASP A 38 -11.54 7.82 -1.17
N ASP A 39 -11.20 6.92 -2.10
CA ASP A 39 -11.16 5.47 -1.86
C ASP A 39 -9.98 5.05 -0.97
N TYR A 40 -9.02 5.95 -0.73
CA TYR A 40 -7.83 5.72 0.11
C TYR A 40 -7.97 6.26 1.53
N GLY A 41 -9.18 6.71 1.91
CA GLY A 41 -9.45 7.24 3.25
C GLY A 41 -8.49 8.37 3.64
N VAL A 42 -7.92 8.28 4.84
CA VAL A 42 -7.05 9.32 5.40
C VAL A 42 -5.73 9.49 4.64
N LEU A 43 -5.22 8.42 4.02
CA LEU A 43 -4.08 8.52 3.09
C LEU A 43 -4.44 9.38 1.87
N GLY A 44 -5.60 9.15 1.28
CA GLY A 44 -6.12 9.93 0.16
C GLY A 44 -6.34 11.40 0.49
N LEU A 45 -6.83 11.69 1.70
CA LEU A 45 -6.92 13.05 2.22
C LEU A 45 -5.55 13.72 2.34
N SER A 46 -4.52 12.98 2.76
CA SER A 46 -3.15 13.51 2.85
C SER A 46 -2.57 13.91 1.49
N TRP A 47 -2.98 13.24 0.42
CA TRP A 47 -2.52 13.59 -0.93
C TRP A 47 -3.08 14.93 -1.40
N LYS A 48 -4.32 15.26 -1.04
CA LYS A 48 -4.95 16.55 -1.38
C LYS A 48 -4.20 17.76 -0.83
N THR A 49 -3.29 17.56 0.12
CA THR A 49 -2.53 18.62 0.78
C THR A 49 -1.07 18.69 0.32
N CYS A 50 -0.65 17.79 -0.57
CA CYS A 50 0.68 17.83 -1.18
C CYS A 50 0.83 19.14 -1.97
N SER A 51 1.96 19.82 -1.85
CA SER A 51 2.24 21.04 -2.60
C SER A 51 2.69 20.74 -4.03
N LYS A 52 3.27 19.56 -4.25
CA LYS A 52 3.73 19.06 -5.54
C LYS A 52 3.28 17.61 -5.76
N ALA A 53 3.16 17.23 -7.02
CA ALA A 53 2.73 15.89 -7.43
C ALA A 53 3.59 14.77 -6.83
N GLY A 54 4.92 14.92 -6.84
CA GLY A 54 5.86 13.91 -6.35
C GLY A 54 5.78 13.62 -4.85
N GLU A 55 5.26 14.56 -4.04
CA GLU A 55 5.14 14.40 -2.59
C GLU A 55 4.22 13.24 -2.19
N ILE A 56 3.31 12.79 -3.07
CA ILE A 56 2.47 11.64 -2.76
C ILE A 56 3.27 10.38 -2.53
N PHE A 57 4.41 10.21 -3.20
CA PHE A 57 5.21 9.01 -3.07
C PHE A 57 5.90 8.96 -1.71
N GLU A 58 6.34 10.11 -1.20
CA GLU A 58 6.85 10.25 0.16
C GLU A 58 5.72 10.01 1.20
N ARG A 59 4.51 10.51 0.93
CA ARG A 59 3.34 10.25 1.78
C ARG A 59 2.98 8.77 1.81
N CYS A 60 3.00 8.10 0.66
CA CYS A 60 2.76 6.67 0.58
C CYS A 60 3.87 5.90 1.30
N GLU A 61 5.14 6.22 1.10
CA GLU A 61 6.23 5.56 1.84
C GLU A 61 6.02 5.66 3.37
N ARG A 62 5.57 6.82 3.86
CA ARG A 62 5.37 7.06 5.29
C ARG A 62 4.05 6.50 5.86
N TYR A 63 2.95 6.57 5.12
CA TYR A 63 1.59 6.37 5.64
C TYR A 63 0.81 5.27 4.93
N PHE A 64 1.37 4.59 3.93
CA PHE A 64 0.64 3.53 3.22
C PHE A 64 0.23 2.38 4.15
N HIS A 65 0.99 2.12 5.22
CA HIS A 65 0.66 1.14 6.26
C HIS A 65 -0.71 1.37 6.95
N LEU A 66 -1.27 2.58 6.88
CA LEU A 66 -2.63 2.88 7.35
C LEU A 66 -3.70 2.19 6.47
N LEU A 67 -3.38 1.93 5.20
CA LEU A 67 -4.25 1.27 4.24
C LEU A 67 -3.84 -0.19 4.00
N SER A 68 -2.55 -0.46 3.84
CA SER A 68 -1.99 -1.77 3.57
C SER A 68 -0.50 -1.83 3.86
N ASN A 69 0.02 -2.99 4.26
CA ASN A 69 1.44 -3.25 4.44
C ASN A 69 2.02 -4.14 3.31
N THR A 70 1.35 -4.21 2.16
CA THR A 70 1.69 -5.15 1.09
C THR A 70 2.75 -4.65 0.12
N TYR A 71 3.13 -3.37 0.15
CA TYR A 71 4.22 -2.83 -0.66
C TYR A 71 4.76 -1.53 -0.09
N VAL A 72 5.91 -1.13 -0.62
CA VAL A 72 6.55 0.18 -0.36
C VAL A 72 6.88 0.83 -1.69
N PHE A 73 6.64 2.14 -1.79
CA PHE A 73 7.16 2.95 -2.89
C PHE A 73 8.54 3.51 -2.56
N LYS A 74 9.39 3.61 -3.58
CA LYS A 74 10.64 4.37 -3.49
C LYS A 74 10.87 5.15 -4.77
N VAL A 75 11.16 6.43 -4.63
CA VAL A 75 11.51 7.28 -5.77
C VAL A 75 13.01 7.26 -5.99
N GLU A 76 13.43 6.89 -7.19
CA GLU A 76 14.80 6.99 -7.67
C GLU A 76 14.85 8.08 -8.74
N LYS A 77 15.55 9.18 -8.46
CA LYS A 77 15.77 10.27 -9.42
C LYS A 77 17.06 10.06 -10.19
N VAL A 78 16.96 9.97 -11.52
CA VAL A 78 18.09 9.80 -12.44
C VAL A 78 18.02 10.90 -13.50
N GLY A 79 18.74 12.00 -13.27
CA GLY A 79 18.73 13.16 -14.16
C GLY A 79 17.34 13.78 -14.28
N GLU A 80 16.79 13.80 -15.50
CA GLU A 80 15.46 14.34 -15.83
C GLU A 80 14.32 13.31 -15.71
N VAL A 81 14.63 12.08 -15.28
CA VAL A 81 13.66 11.00 -15.13
C VAL A 81 13.62 10.55 -13.67
N SER A 82 12.41 10.46 -13.13
CA SER A 82 12.17 9.84 -11.82
C SER A 82 11.47 8.50 -12.02
N LYS A 83 12.05 7.43 -11.47
CA LYS A 83 11.44 6.10 -11.40
C LYS A 83 10.81 5.90 -10.03
N VAL A 84 9.54 5.56 -10.00
CA VAL A 84 8.82 5.18 -8.78
C VAL A 84 8.76 3.66 -8.74
N HIS A 85 9.61 3.07 -7.92
CA HIS A 85 9.67 1.62 -7.72
C HIS A 85 8.58 1.17 -6.76
N LEU A 86 7.93 0.06 -7.09
CA LEU A 86 7.01 -0.64 -6.19
C LEU A 86 7.67 -1.94 -5.74
N PHE A 87 8.03 -2.01 -4.46
CA PHE A 87 8.62 -3.20 -3.86
C PHE A 87 7.55 -4.07 -3.23
N ARG A 88 7.37 -5.25 -3.80
CA ARG A 88 6.48 -6.31 -3.33
C ARG A 88 6.99 -7.64 -3.86
N ASP A 89 7.00 -8.65 -3.00
CA ASP A 89 7.44 -9.99 -3.39
C ASP A 89 6.47 -10.62 -4.38
N ALA A 90 6.97 -10.97 -5.57
CA ALA A 90 6.18 -11.61 -6.61
C ALA A 90 6.14 -13.13 -6.41
N TYR A 91 5.16 -13.63 -5.64
CA TYR A 91 5.00 -15.06 -5.35
C TYR A 91 3.74 -15.71 -5.96
N ARG A 92 2.83 -14.90 -6.52
CA ARG A 92 1.60 -15.36 -7.16
C ARG A 92 1.08 -14.35 -8.19
N ARG A 93 0.16 -14.77 -9.07
CA ARG A 93 -0.38 -13.93 -10.16
C ARG A 93 -1.09 -12.68 -9.65
N GLY A 94 -1.83 -12.80 -8.54
CA GLY A 94 -2.57 -11.71 -7.92
C GLY A 94 -1.70 -10.54 -7.47
N VAL A 95 -0.43 -10.79 -7.17
CA VAL A 95 0.55 -9.73 -6.89
C VAL A 95 0.80 -8.88 -8.13
N GLY A 96 1.03 -9.51 -9.28
CA GLY A 96 1.21 -8.80 -10.56
C GLY A 96 -0.02 -7.96 -10.93
N LEU A 97 -1.21 -8.56 -10.83
CA LEU A 97 -2.48 -7.87 -11.08
C LEU A 97 -2.70 -6.68 -10.14
N SER A 98 -2.35 -6.82 -8.86
CA SER A 98 -2.43 -5.72 -7.91
C SER A 98 -1.40 -4.61 -8.21
N ASN A 99 -0.21 -4.95 -8.71
CA ASN A 99 0.79 -3.97 -9.14
C ASN A 99 0.30 -3.18 -10.38
N GLU A 100 -0.31 -3.86 -11.35
CA GLU A 100 -0.95 -3.22 -12.50
C GLU A 100 -2.04 -2.23 -12.07
N ALA A 101 -2.92 -2.65 -11.16
CA ALA A 101 -3.96 -1.79 -10.60
C ALA A 101 -3.36 -0.58 -9.86
N THR A 102 -2.28 -0.79 -9.11
CA THR A 102 -1.59 0.26 -8.34
C THR A 102 -0.96 1.32 -9.25
N PHE A 103 -0.21 0.92 -10.28
CA PHE A 103 0.35 1.87 -11.23
C PHE A 103 -0.73 2.57 -12.06
N SER A 104 -1.78 1.84 -12.45
CA SER A 104 -2.93 2.44 -13.14
C SER A 104 -3.62 3.51 -12.27
N ALA A 105 -3.85 3.22 -10.99
CA ALA A 105 -4.42 4.18 -10.04
C ALA A 105 -3.51 5.39 -9.82
N THR A 106 -2.19 5.18 -9.80
CA THR A 106 -1.21 6.26 -9.68
C THR A 106 -1.36 7.30 -10.78
N VAL A 107 -1.64 6.87 -12.03
CA VAL A 107 -1.87 7.78 -13.16
C VAL A 107 -3.09 8.68 -12.91
N VAL A 108 -4.25 8.11 -12.60
CA VAL A 108 -5.48 8.89 -12.41
C VAL A 108 -5.45 9.75 -11.15
N VAL A 109 -4.78 9.30 -10.09
CA VAL A 109 -4.58 10.09 -8.87
C VAL A 109 -3.71 11.32 -9.15
N LEU A 110 -2.58 11.15 -9.85
CA LEU A 110 -1.70 12.28 -10.20
C LEU A 110 -2.40 13.29 -11.12
N GLN A 111 -3.17 12.82 -12.10
CA GLN A 111 -3.97 13.68 -12.97
C GLN A 111 -5.01 14.46 -12.17
N ALA A 112 -5.75 13.80 -11.28
CA ALA A 112 -6.76 14.44 -10.45
C ALA A 112 -6.17 15.46 -9.45
N MET A 113 -4.96 15.20 -8.95
CA MET A 113 -4.28 16.10 -8.01
C MET A 113 -3.70 17.35 -8.67
N THR A 114 -3.17 17.19 -9.86
CA THR A 114 -2.56 18.29 -10.62
C THR A 114 -3.56 19.02 -11.49
N GLU A 115 -4.72 18.42 -11.75
CA GLU A 115 -5.70 18.87 -12.75
C GLU A 115 -5.06 19.02 -14.14
N THR A 116 -4.14 18.10 -14.47
CA THR A 116 -3.42 18.03 -15.75
C THR A 116 -3.48 16.64 -16.37
N ASP A 117 -3.15 16.54 -17.65
CA ASP A 117 -2.98 15.27 -18.36
C ASP A 117 -1.60 14.61 -18.09
N MET A 118 -1.08 14.73 -16.86
CA MET A 118 0.18 14.10 -16.48
C MET A 118 0.16 12.61 -16.80
N ALA A 119 1.17 12.15 -17.53
CA ALA A 119 1.28 10.77 -17.98
C ALA A 119 2.69 10.24 -17.72
N PRO A 120 2.84 8.94 -17.43
CA PRO A 120 4.15 8.32 -17.32
C PRO A 120 4.84 8.30 -18.69
N ILE A 121 6.16 8.19 -18.67
CA ILE A 121 7.00 8.02 -19.87
C ILE A 121 7.44 6.56 -20.08
N GLY A 122 7.16 5.68 -19.12
CA GLY A 122 7.38 4.25 -19.24
C GLY A 122 6.92 3.49 -18.01
N VAL A 123 6.52 2.24 -18.21
CA VAL A 123 6.13 1.32 -17.13
C VAL A 123 6.87 0.01 -17.30
N SER A 124 7.31 -0.56 -16.19
CA SER A 124 8.01 -1.85 -16.11
C SER A 124 7.30 -2.76 -15.13
N PHE A 125 7.02 -3.98 -15.55
CA PHE A 125 6.45 -5.05 -14.74
C PHE A 125 7.38 -6.26 -14.71
N GLN A 126 7.49 -6.88 -13.54
CA GLN A 126 8.27 -8.12 -13.37
C GLN A 126 7.57 -9.35 -13.96
N HIS A 127 6.24 -9.38 -13.91
CA HIS A 127 5.49 -10.51 -14.44
C HIS A 127 5.47 -10.52 -15.98
N ASP A 128 5.16 -11.66 -16.56
CA ASP A 128 5.00 -11.82 -18.00
C ASP A 128 3.81 -11.03 -18.55
N ALA A 129 3.88 -10.68 -19.83
CA ALA A 129 2.82 -9.94 -20.50
C ALA A 129 1.50 -10.74 -20.50
N PRO A 130 0.36 -10.10 -20.20
CA PRO A 130 -0.95 -10.73 -20.39
C PRO A 130 -1.27 -10.91 -21.87
N SER A 131 -2.28 -11.73 -22.18
CA SER A 131 -2.71 -12.01 -23.56
C SER A 131 -3.33 -10.81 -24.29
N GLY A 132 -3.74 -9.76 -23.56
CA GLY A 132 -4.29 -8.52 -24.11
C GLY A 132 -3.73 -7.30 -23.39
N LEU A 133 -3.34 -6.28 -24.16
CA LEU A 133 -2.64 -5.08 -23.66
C LEU A 133 -3.41 -3.77 -23.88
N GLU A 134 -4.67 -3.84 -24.32
CA GLU A 134 -5.36 -2.63 -24.74
C GLU A 134 -5.67 -1.70 -23.56
N SER A 135 -6.13 -2.26 -22.44
CA SER A 135 -6.31 -1.49 -21.20
C SER A 135 -4.99 -0.87 -20.70
N HIS A 136 -3.85 -1.55 -20.84
CA HIS A 136 -2.53 -0.99 -20.48
C HIS A 136 -2.16 0.19 -21.38
N ARG A 137 -2.37 0.07 -22.70
CA ARG A 137 -2.09 1.16 -23.65
C ARG A 137 -2.96 2.39 -23.39
N GLU A 138 -4.25 2.19 -23.16
CA GLU A 138 -5.20 3.27 -22.86
C GLU A 138 -4.87 3.99 -21.55
N ALA A 139 -4.56 3.23 -20.50
CA ALA A 139 -4.27 3.76 -19.17
C ALA A 139 -2.91 4.49 -19.09
N PHE A 140 -1.85 3.88 -19.62
CA PHE A 140 -0.48 4.36 -19.40
C PHE A 140 0.01 5.31 -20.51
N LYS A 141 -0.51 5.20 -21.74
CA LYS A 141 -0.13 6.04 -22.89
C LYS A 141 1.39 6.18 -23.11
N CYS A 142 2.15 5.14 -22.75
CA CYS A 142 3.60 5.07 -22.88
C CYS A 142 4.06 3.62 -23.09
N PRO A 143 5.35 3.37 -23.38
CA PRO A 143 5.89 2.01 -23.46
C PRO A 143 5.71 1.24 -22.15
N VAL A 144 5.13 0.05 -22.24
CA VAL A 144 4.96 -0.88 -21.11
C VAL A 144 5.81 -2.12 -21.38
N LEU A 145 6.74 -2.42 -20.48
CA LEU A 145 7.65 -3.55 -20.55
C LEU A 145 7.28 -4.59 -19.50
N PHE A 146 7.35 -5.87 -19.89
CA PHE A 146 7.04 -7.03 -19.04
C PHE A 146 8.27 -7.93 -18.91
N GLY A 147 8.25 -8.86 -17.95
CA GLY A 147 9.38 -9.76 -17.69
C GLY A 147 10.66 -9.03 -17.26
N GLN A 148 10.53 -7.88 -16.61
CA GLN A 148 11.66 -7.03 -16.21
C GLN A 148 12.16 -7.37 -14.80
N ALA A 149 13.34 -6.88 -14.42
CA ALA A 149 13.90 -7.14 -13.09
C ALA A 149 13.13 -6.44 -11.95
N HIS A 150 12.48 -5.31 -12.23
CA HIS A 150 11.82 -4.46 -11.21
C HIS A 150 10.48 -3.90 -11.71
N ASN A 151 9.54 -3.71 -10.79
CA ASN A 151 8.30 -2.97 -11.06
C ASN A 151 8.56 -1.48 -10.85
N PHE A 152 8.39 -0.66 -11.88
CA PHE A 152 8.43 0.80 -11.74
C PHE A 152 7.54 1.51 -12.75
N ILE A 153 7.11 2.71 -12.37
CA ILE A 153 6.50 3.70 -13.28
C ILE A 153 7.42 4.92 -13.33
N ALA A 154 7.73 5.39 -14.54
CA ALA A 154 8.66 6.48 -14.77
C ALA A 154 7.91 7.74 -15.21
N TYR A 155 8.33 8.88 -14.67
CA TYR A 155 7.84 10.21 -15.04
C TYR A 155 9.02 11.13 -15.37
N LYS A 156 8.78 12.18 -16.15
CA LYS A 156 9.74 13.29 -16.17
C LYS A 156 9.80 13.88 -14.78
N THR A 157 10.99 14.15 -14.27
CA THR A 157 11.15 14.76 -12.95
C THR A 157 10.42 16.10 -12.88
N ALA A 158 10.44 16.89 -13.95
CA ALA A 158 9.71 18.16 -14.01
C ALA A 158 8.19 18.01 -13.81
N ASP A 159 7.60 16.92 -14.30
CA ASP A 159 6.17 16.66 -14.12
C ASP A 159 5.87 16.42 -12.63
N LEU A 160 6.70 15.66 -11.92
CA LEU A 160 6.54 15.43 -10.48
C LEU A 160 6.73 16.71 -9.63
N GLU A 161 7.34 17.76 -10.17
CA GLU A 161 7.45 19.07 -9.51
C GLU A 161 6.21 19.97 -9.74
N THR A 162 5.23 19.52 -10.53
CA THR A 162 3.99 20.25 -10.80
C THR A 162 3.23 20.50 -9.51
N ARG A 163 2.80 21.76 -9.32
CA ARG A 163 2.01 22.14 -8.15
C ARG A 163 0.60 21.54 -8.22
N THR A 164 0.09 21.08 -7.09
CA THR A 164 -1.29 20.59 -7.01
C THR A 164 -2.26 21.77 -7.00
N ALA A 165 -3.47 21.56 -7.54
CA ALA A 165 -4.47 22.63 -7.69
C ALA A 165 -5.04 23.14 -6.35
N LYS A 166 -4.87 22.37 -5.26
CA LYS A 166 -5.57 22.57 -3.98
C LYS A 166 -4.65 22.64 -2.77
N ALA A 167 -3.43 23.13 -2.94
CA ALA A 167 -2.51 23.42 -1.84
C ALA A 167 -3.03 24.58 -0.95
N ASP A 168 -4.17 24.38 -0.27
CA ASP A 168 -4.64 25.24 0.80
C ASP A 168 -3.90 24.83 2.07
N VAL A 169 -2.91 25.65 2.42
CA VAL A 169 -2.01 25.48 3.56
C VAL A 169 -2.78 25.36 4.89
N SER A 170 -4.01 25.90 4.98
CA SER A 170 -4.83 25.83 6.19
C SER A 170 -5.47 24.45 6.42
N ILE A 171 -5.90 23.78 5.34
CA ILE A 171 -6.44 22.42 5.38
C ILE A 171 -5.33 21.38 5.59
N HIS A 172 -4.11 21.68 5.13
CA HIS A 172 -2.93 20.82 5.29
C HIS A 172 -2.67 20.43 6.74
N LYS A 173 -2.69 21.39 7.68
CA LYS A 173 -2.39 21.11 9.10
C LYS A 173 -3.45 20.20 9.75
N PHE A 174 -4.73 20.51 9.53
CA PHE A 174 -5.84 19.72 10.08
C PHE A 174 -5.83 18.27 9.55
N LEU A 175 -5.59 18.08 8.25
CA LEU A 175 -5.53 16.74 7.67
C LEU A 175 -4.29 15.96 8.12
N LEU A 176 -3.13 16.61 8.32
CA LEU A 176 -1.96 15.96 8.90
C LEU A 176 -2.18 15.53 10.35
N GLU A 177 -2.84 16.36 11.16
CA GLU A 177 -3.20 16.00 12.53
C GLU A 177 -4.07 14.74 12.54
N ARG A 178 -5.06 14.64 11.64
CA ARG A 178 -5.92 13.47 11.51
C ARG A 178 -5.17 12.21 11.07
N VAL A 179 -4.23 12.32 10.12
CA VAL A 179 -3.35 11.21 9.70
C VAL A 179 -2.50 10.72 10.87
N GLU A 180 -1.92 11.64 11.64
CA GLU A 180 -1.06 11.30 12.77
C GLU A 180 -1.85 10.76 13.97
N GLU A 181 -3.11 11.15 14.14
CA GLU A 181 -4.03 10.55 15.12
C GLU A 181 -4.37 9.09 14.77
N GLU A 182 -4.67 8.78 13.52
CA GLU A 182 -4.93 7.39 13.12
C GLU A 182 -3.69 6.51 13.23
N LYS A 183 -2.52 7.05 12.85
CA LYS A 183 -1.24 6.37 13.06
C LYS A 183 -1.02 6.04 14.54
N ARG A 184 -1.23 7.03 15.44
CA ARG A 184 -1.14 6.82 16.89
C ARG A 184 -2.16 5.79 17.40
N GLY A 185 -3.37 5.77 16.86
CA GLY A 185 -4.38 4.76 17.19
C GLY A 185 -3.95 3.34 16.84
N ILE A 186 -3.31 3.16 15.66
CA ILE A 186 -2.77 1.86 15.24
C ILE A 186 -1.58 1.46 16.11
N GLU A 187 -0.62 2.35 16.33
CA GLU A 187 0.53 2.08 17.22
C GLU A 187 0.06 1.73 18.64
N ALA A 188 -0.89 2.46 19.21
CA ALA A 188 -1.46 2.17 20.52
C ALA A 188 -2.15 0.80 20.58
N SER A 189 -2.86 0.39 19.52
CA SER A 189 -3.46 -0.94 19.39
C SER A 189 -2.39 -2.05 19.31
N ALA A 190 -1.32 -1.80 18.57
CA ALA A 190 -0.15 -2.65 18.46
C ALA A 190 0.57 -2.87 19.81
N PHE A 191 0.86 -1.78 20.54
CA PHE A 191 1.40 -1.83 21.90
C PHE A 191 0.47 -2.53 22.88
N LYS A 192 -0.85 -2.34 22.75
CA LYS A 192 -1.85 -3.04 23.55
C LYS A 192 -1.80 -4.56 23.32
N ILE A 193 -1.68 -5.01 22.08
CA ILE A 193 -1.53 -6.44 21.77
C ILE A 193 -0.26 -7.01 22.42
N ALA A 194 0.87 -6.29 22.36
CA ALA A 194 2.09 -6.71 23.03
C ALA A 194 1.93 -6.79 24.56
N ALA A 195 1.27 -5.80 25.17
CA ALA A 195 0.99 -5.79 26.61
C ALA A 195 0.02 -6.91 27.04
N ASP A 196 -1.01 -7.19 26.24
CA ASP A 196 -1.97 -8.27 26.48
C ASP A 196 -1.28 -9.65 26.37
N VAL A 197 -0.38 -9.82 25.40
CA VAL A 197 0.48 -11.02 25.29
C VAL A 197 1.39 -11.18 26.50
N GLU A 198 2.05 -10.11 26.94
CA GLU A 198 2.94 -10.12 28.10
C GLU A 198 2.18 -10.46 29.40
N GLY A 199 0.97 -9.92 29.57
CA GLY A 199 0.07 -10.26 30.68
C GLY A 199 -0.31 -11.73 30.70
N LEU A 200 -0.73 -12.28 29.56
CA LEU A 200 -1.09 -13.70 29.44
C LEU A 200 0.10 -14.63 29.66
N ILE A 201 1.30 -14.24 29.25
CA ILE A 201 2.53 -15.00 29.55
C ILE A 201 2.78 -14.99 31.06
N LYS A 202 2.71 -13.83 31.71
CA LYS A 202 2.91 -13.68 33.17
C LYS A 202 1.93 -14.52 33.97
N ASP A 203 0.65 -14.51 33.61
CA ASP A 203 -0.39 -15.28 34.29
C ASP A 203 -0.18 -16.80 34.15
N ALA A 204 0.43 -17.22 33.04
CA ALA A 204 0.72 -18.64 32.77
C ALA A 204 2.06 -19.12 33.35
N LEU A 205 2.98 -18.23 33.77
CA LEU A 205 4.29 -18.59 34.33
C LEU A 205 4.24 -19.65 35.45
N PRO A 206 3.29 -19.63 36.41
CA PRO A 206 3.18 -20.68 37.44
C PRO A 206 2.94 -22.08 36.87
N SER A 207 2.39 -22.18 35.65
CA SER A 207 2.06 -23.42 34.95
C SER A 207 2.99 -23.73 33.77
N GLY A 208 3.99 -22.88 33.52
CA GLY A 208 4.92 -22.98 32.40
C GLY A 208 4.65 -21.95 31.28
N ILE A 209 5.69 -21.60 30.53
CA ILE A 209 5.62 -20.59 29.46
C ILE A 209 4.73 -21.10 28.31
N PRO A 210 3.61 -20.43 28.00
CA PRO A 210 2.69 -20.85 26.96
C PRO A 210 3.31 -20.63 25.58
N GLY A 211 2.99 -21.52 24.64
CA GLY A 211 3.39 -21.36 23.24
C GLY A 211 2.57 -20.28 22.54
N ILE A 212 3.14 -19.66 21.50
CA ILE A 212 2.47 -18.61 20.72
C ILE A 212 1.11 -19.03 20.14
N ALA A 213 0.92 -20.32 19.85
CA ALA A 213 -0.36 -20.86 19.41
C ALA A 213 -1.45 -20.81 20.49
N GLN A 214 -1.08 -21.04 21.75
CA GLN A 214 -2.00 -21.01 22.90
C GLN A 214 -2.39 -19.58 23.26
N ILE A 215 -1.43 -18.66 23.20
CA ILE A 215 -1.68 -17.22 23.38
C ILE A 215 -2.53 -16.68 22.23
N GLY A 216 -2.21 -17.06 20.99
CA GLY A 216 -3.03 -16.73 19.82
C GLY A 216 -4.48 -17.16 20.01
N ALA A 217 -4.72 -18.41 20.43
CA ALA A 217 -6.07 -18.90 20.69
C ALA A 217 -6.81 -18.09 21.77
N HIS A 218 -6.14 -17.72 22.87
CA HIS A 218 -6.74 -16.86 23.91
C HIS A 218 -7.11 -15.47 23.41
N MET A 219 -6.35 -14.93 22.45
CA MET A 219 -6.60 -13.63 21.85
C MET A 219 -7.51 -13.71 20.60
N GLY A 220 -8.04 -14.89 20.25
CA GLY A 220 -8.85 -15.09 19.04
C GLY A 220 -8.06 -14.96 17.72
N MET A 221 -6.75 -15.20 17.75
CA MET A 221 -5.83 -15.02 16.61
C MET A 221 -5.08 -16.31 16.27
N SER A 222 -4.77 -16.51 14.98
CA SER A 222 -3.82 -17.56 14.58
C SER A 222 -2.39 -17.21 15.03
N SER A 223 -1.51 -18.22 15.21
CA SER A 223 -0.10 -18.00 15.52
C SER A 223 0.58 -17.07 14.52
N ARG A 224 0.29 -17.23 13.23
CA ARG A 224 0.85 -16.39 12.14
C ARG A 224 0.38 -14.95 12.27
N THR A 225 -0.90 -14.73 12.58
CA THR A 225 -1.46 -13.39 12.79
C THR A 225 -0.83 -12.72 14.00
N LEU A 226 -0.67 -13.44 15.11
CA LEU A 226 -0.08 -12.90 16.34
C LEU A 226 1.40 -12.56 16.16
N THR A 227 2.20 -13.46 15.57
CA THR A 227 3.63 -13.19 15.28
C THR A 227 3.80 -11.94 14.41
N ARG A 228 2.99 -11.83 13.35
CA ARG A 228 3.05 -10.69 12.44
C ARG A 228 2.69 -9.39 13.16
N ARG A 229 1.61 -9.36 13.94
CA ARG A 229 1.20 -8.15 14.68
C ARG A 229 2.25 -7.71 15.71
N LEU A 230 2.90 -8.66 16.39
CA LEU A 230 4.03 -8.37 17.28
C LEU A 230 5.22 -7.79 16.49
N SER A 231 5.62 -8.42 15.37
CA SER A 231 6.78 -7.95 14.60
C SER A 231 6.56 -6.59 13.94
N ASP A 232 5.34 -6.34 13.44
CA ASP A 232 4.93 -5.05 12.86
C ASP A 232 5.05 -3.91 13.89
N SER A 233 5.07 -4.26 15.18
CA SER A 233 5.17 -3.35 16.32
C SER A 233 6.57 -3.35 16.95
N GLY A 234 7.55 -4.01 16.34
CA GLY A 234 8.92 -4.14 16.85
C GLY A 234 9.10 -5.14 17.99
N PHE A 235 8.07 -5.93 18.32
CA PHE A 235 8.12 -6.95 19.35
C PHE A 235 8.30 -8.34 18.74
N THR A 236 8.89 -9.25 19.51
CA THR A 236 8.90 -10.67 19.18
C THR A 236 8.29 -11.43 20.32
N PHE A 237 7.57 -12.52 20.04
CA PHE A 237 6.99 -13.36 21.09
C PHE A 237 8.07 -13.80 22.10
N ARG A 238 9.25 -14.18 21.62
CA ARG A 238 10.39 -14.55 22.46
C ARG A 238 10.95 -13.38 23.28
N GLY A 239 10.83 -12.15 22.81
CA GLY A 239 11.24 -10.96 23.56
C GLY A 239 10.22 -10.50 24.60
N LEU A 240 9.02 -11.07 24.60
CA LEU A 240 7.95 -10.84 25.59
C LEU A 240 7.84 -11.98 26.62
N VAL A 241 8.65 -13.04 26.45
CA VAL A 241 8.80 -14.17 27.38
C VAL A 241 9.85 -13.84 28.43
#